data_AF-A0A8X8Y789-F1
#
_entry.id   AF-A0A8X8Y789-F1
#
_cell.length_a   1.000
_cell.length_b   1.000
_cell.length_c   1.000
_cell.angle_alpha   90.00
_cell.angle_beta   90.00
_cell.angle_gamma   90.00
#
_symmetry.space_group_name_H-M   'P 1'
#
loop_
_entity.id
_entity.type
_entity.pdbx_description
1 polymer ?
#
loop_
_entity_poly.entity_id
_entity_poly.type
_entity_poly.pdbx_seq_one_letter_code
_entity_poly.pdbx_strand_id
1 'polypeptide(L)'
;MTEIIVQDWYSLCKTLAETAAWKMARENGLDLVTLHPGLTIGPPLQPSLNLSCYTLLILIKEGIQFLPSSVYRYVDVRDVALAHIAAILLQTADTAWLGGNICGAPEDRPTKLLYQISRERAESLGISFRPLEDTLKDSVECFRDINLITL
;
A
#
# COMPACT_ATOMS: atom_id res chain seq x y z
N MET A 1 -21.87 -18.71 20.41
CA MET A 1 -20.95 -17.73 19.77
C MET A 1 -20.53 -18.34 18.45
N THR A 2 -21.08 -17.84 17.35
CA THR A 2 -20.62 -18.19 16.00
C THR A 2 -19.27 -17.51 15.77
N GLU A 3 -18.23 -18.30 15.50
CA GLU A 3 -16.99 -17.76 14.94
C GLU A 3 -17.34 -17.05 13.63
N ILE A 4 -17.21 -15.72 13.62
CA ILE A 4 -17.21 -14.98 12.37
C ILE A 4 -15.85 -15.27 11.74
N ILE A 5 -15.80 -16.26 10.85
CA ILE A 5 -14.66 -16.43 9.94
C ILE A 5 -14.66 -15.19 9.04
N VAL A 6 -13.75 -14.25 9.31
CA VAL A 6 -13.53 -13.12 8.41
C VAL A 6 -12.87 -13.69 7.14
N GLN A 7 -13.68 -13.87 6.10
CA GLN A 7 -13.19 -14.32 4.80
C GLN A 7 -12.49 -13.16 4.10
N ASP A 8 -11.18 -13.28 3.89
CA ASP A 8 -10.38 -12.29 3.14
C ASP A 8 -10.52 -12.50 1.63
N TRP A 9 -11.72 -12.23 1.12
CA TRP A 9 -12.04 -12.35 -0.30
C TRP A 9 -11.21 -11.40 -1.16
N TYR A 10 -10.82 -10.24 -0.63
CA TYR A 10 -10.01 -9.27 -1.37
C TYR A 10 -8.62 -9.83 -1.69
N SER A 11 -7.91 -10.36 -0.69
CA SER A 11 -6.59 -10.95 -0.90
C SER A 11 -6.66 -12.20 -1.79
N LEU A 12 -7.69 -13.02 -1.63
CA LEU A 12 -7.92 -14.17 -2.52
C LEU A 12 -8.11 -13.73 -3.98
N CYS A 13 -8.99 -12.75 -4.22
CA CYS A 13 -9.23 -12.24 -5.57
C CYS A 13 -7.97 -11.62 -6.20
N LYS A 14 -7.16 -10.88 -5.42
CA LYS A 14 -5.89 -10.31 -5.92
C LYS A 14 -4.88 -11.41 -6.31
N THR A 15 -4.79 -12.47 -5.51
CA THR A 15 -3.90 -13.61 -5.79
C THR A 15 -4.33 -14.36 -7.05
N LEU A 16 -5.63 -14.63 -7.19
CA LEU A 16 -6.18 -15.31 -8.36
C LEU A 16 -6.03 -14.47 -9.63
N ALA A 17 -6.27 -13.16 -9.55
CA ALA A 17 -6.14 -12.24 -10.68
C ALA A 17 -4.69 -12.18 -11.19
N GLU A 18 -3.71 -12.07 -10.31
CA GLU A 18 -2.30 -12.08 -10.71
C GLU A 18 -1.88 -13.42 -11.32
N THR A 19 -2.32 -14.54 -10.72
CA THR A 19 -2.05 -15.88 -11.27
C THR A 19 -2.58 -16.00 -12.71
N ALA A 20 -3.79 -15.49 -12.95
CA ALA A 20 -4.40 -15.47 -14.27
C ALA A 20 -3.65 -14.54 -15.25
N ALA A 21 -3.23 -13.35 -14.81
CA ALA A 21 -2.46 -12.41 -15.62
C ALA A 21 -1.12 -13.02 -16.08
N TRP A 22 -0.39 -13.66 -15.17
CA TRP A 22 0.86 -14.36 -15.49
C TRP A 22 0.67 -15.52 -16.46
N LYS A 23 -0.41 -16.29 -16.29
CA LYS A 23 -0.75 -17.37 -17.23
C LYS A 23 -0.98 -16.80 -18.63
N MET A 24 -1.82 -15.77 -18.73
CA MET A 24 -2.12 -15.09 -20.00
C MET A 24 -0.86 -14.51 -20.65
N ALA A 25 0.01 -13.85 -19.87
CA ALA A 25 1.24 -13.26 -20.40
C ALA A 25 2.15 -14.33 -21.03
N ARG A 26 2.37 -15.46 -20.33
CA ARG A 26 3.16 -16.58 -20.87
C ARG A 26 2.55 -17.20 -22.12
N GLU A 27 1.24 -17.42 -22.12
CA GLU A 27 0.52 -18.03 -23.25
C GLU A 27 0.53 -17.14 -24.51
N ASN A 28 0.64 -15.83 -24.34
CA ASN A 28 0.59 -14.85 -25.43
C ASN A 28 1.95 -14.19 -25.72
N GLY A 29 3.04 -14.64 -25.08
CA GLY A 29 4.37 -14.05 -25.27
C GLY A 29 4.48 -12.58 -24.87
N LEU A 30 3.69 -12.13 -23.88
CA LEU A 30 3.73 -10.77 -23.36
C LEU A 30 4.79 -10.64 -22.27
N ASP A 31 5.53 -9.55 -22.29
CA ASP A 31 6.37 -9.14 -21.16
C ASP A 31 5.48 -8.52 -20.08
N LEU A 32 5.53 -9.08 -18.87
CA LEU A 32 4.70 -8.67 -17.75
C LEU A 32 5.57 -8.38 -16.53
N VAL A 33 5.32 -7.24 -15.90
CA VAL A 33 5.86 -6.89 -14.59
C VAL A 33 4.70 -6.61 -13.65
N THR A 34 4.72 -7.18 -12.45
CA THR A 34 3.74 -6.89 -11.40
C THR A 34 4.35 -6.11 -10.25
N LEU A 35 3.57 -5.17 -9.70
CA LEU A 35 3.93 -4.34 -8.57
C LEU A 35 2.94 -4.57 -7.43
N HIS A 36 3.46 -4.77 -6.22
CA HIS A 36 2.65 -5.09 -5.03
C HIS A 36 2.79 -4.02 -3.95
N PRO A 37 1.97 -2.96 -3.99
CA PRO A 37 1.97 -1.95 -2.95
C PRO A 37 1.26 -2.41 -1.68
N GLY A 38 1.71 -1.87 -0.55
CA GLY A 38 0.96 -1.89 0.71
C GLY A 38 -0.25 -0.94 0.69
N LEU A 39 -0.68 -0.50 1.87
CA LEU A 39 -1.72 0.52 2.00
C LEU A 39 -1.21 1.83 1.42
N THR A 40 -1.74 2.21 0.26
CA THR A 40 -1.25 3.36 -0.50
C THR A 40 -1.93 4.63 -0.01
N ILE A 41 -1.16 5.52 0.59
CA ILE A 41 -1.61 6.81 1.10
C ILE A 41 -0.84 7.95 0.43
N GLY A 42 -1.17 9.18 0.75
CA GLY A 42 -0.64 10.39 0.10
C GLY A 42 -1.76 11.35 -0.27
N PRO A 43 -1.43 12.46 -0.95
CA PRO A 43 -2.41 13.46 -1.36
C PRO A 43 -3.30 12.91 -2.50
N PRO A 44 -4.63 12.73 -2.30
CA PRO A 44 -5.52 12.31 -3.37
C PRO A 44 -5.67 13.41 -4.43
N LEU A 45 -5.58 13.02 -5.71
CA LEU A 45 -5.91 13.91 -6.84
C LEU A 45 -7.39 13.86 -7.24
N GLN A 46 -8.09 12.80 -6.84
CA GLN A 46 -9.49 12.56 -7.17
C GLN A 46 -10.41 13.16 -6.08
N PRO A 47 -11.65 13.53 -6.40
CA PRO A 47 -12.54 14.22 -5.46
C PRO A 47 -13.07 13.32 -4.33
N SER A 48 -12.94 11.99 -4.45
CA SER A 48 -13.40 11.01 -3.45
C SER A 48 -12.24 10.24 -2.83
N LEU A 49 -12.33 9.88 -1.56
CA LEU A 49 -11.30 9.05 -0.93
C LEU A 49 -11.42 7.59 -1.39
N ASN A 50 -10.26 6.99 -1.67
CA ASN A 50 -10.14 5.54 -1.76
C ASN A 50 -10.15 4.93 -0.34
N LEU A 51 -10.24 3.59 -0.25
CA LEU A 51 -10.25 2.87 1.03
C LEU A 51 -9.04 3.20 1.90
N SER A 52 -7.84 3.26 1.34
CA SER A 52 -6.60 3.52 2.08
C SER A 52 -6.56 4.91 2.72
N CYS A 53 -6.90 5.95 1.97
CA CYS A 53 -7.00 7.32 2.48
C CYS A 53 -8.17 7.48 3.45
N TYR A 54 -9.27 6.75 3.23
CA TYR A 54 -10.41 6.74 4.15
C TYR A 54 -10.03 6.11 5.50
N THR A 55 -9.26 5.02 5.50
CA THR A 55 -8.70 4.43 6.73
C THR A 55 -7.84 5.44 7.48
N LEU A 56 -6.98 6.19 6.77
CA LEU A 56 -6.18 7.25 7.38
C LEU A 56 -7.06 8.37 7.96
N LEU A 57 -8.12 8.77 7.25
CA LEU A 57 -9.06 9.79 7.74
C LEU A 57 -9.76 9.36 9.03
N ILE A 58 -10.22 8.10 9.12
CA ILE A 58 -10.85 7.55 10.34
C ILE A 58 -9.84 7.55 11.50
N LEU A 59 -8.60 7.13 11.25
CA LEU A 59 -7.54 7.16 12.26
C LEU A 59 -7.33 8.58 12.82
N ILE A 60 -7.34 9.58 11.95
CA ILE A 60 -7.18 10.99 12.34
C ILE A 60 -8.40 11.51 13.11
N LYS A 61 -9.63 11.24 12.63
CA LYS A 61 -10.86 11.80 13.20
C LYS A 61 -11.30 11.13 14.49
N GLU A 62 -11.26 9.81 14.50
CA GLU A 62 -11.89 9.01 15.54
C GLU A 62 -10.85 8.45 16.53
N GLY A 63 -9.55 8.54 16.20
CA GLY A 63 -8.48 7.91 16.98
C GLY A 63 -8.59 6.39 17.02
N ILE A 64 -9.47 5.79 16.21
CA ILE A 64 -9.76 4.36 16.25
C ILE A 64 -8.68 3.62 15.47
N GLN A 65 -7.90 2.80 16.18
CA GLN A 65 -7.09 1.74 15.58
C GLN A 65 -8.03 0.64 15.04
N PHE A 66 -8.68 0.90 13.91
CA PHE A 66 -9.40 -0.15 13.21
C PHE A 66 -8.34 -1.14 12.72
N LEU A 67 -8.30 -2.33 13.31
CA LEU A 67 -7.10 -3.16 13.30
C LEU A 67 -6.67 -3.71 14.66
N PRO A 68 -7.46 -4.51 15.43
CA PRO A 68 -7.01 -5.04 16.73
C PRO A 68 -5.79 -5.97 16.67
N SER A 69 -5.21 -6.25 15.50
CA SER A 69 -4.12 -7.24 15.36
C SER A 69 -3.28 -7.13 14.07
N SER A 70 -3.44 -6.09 13.24
CA SER A 70 -2.76 -6.03 11.93
C SER A 70 -1.76 -4.89 11.84
N VAL A 71 -0.52 -5.25 11.51
CA VAL A 71 0.54 -4.31 11.14
C VAL A 71 0.31 -3.89 9.68
N TYR A 72 0.05 -2.61 9.45
CA TYR A 72 -0.12 -2.06 8.10
C TYR A 72 1.22 -1.51 7.57
N ARG A 73 1.50 -1.83 6.30
CA ARG A 73 2.58 -1.20 5.54
C ARG A 73 2.01 -0.06 4.74
N TYR A 74 2.60 1.11 4.87
CA TYR A 74 2.17 2.29 4.15
C TYR A 74 3.16 2.57 3.02
N VAL A 75 2.67 3.00 1.87
CA VAL A 75 3.49 3.46 0.75
C VAL A 75 2.92 4.76 0.20
N ASP A 76 3.78 5.69 -0.18
CA ASP A 76 3.36 6.92 -0.82
C ASP A 76 2.84 6.65 -2.24
N VAL A 77 1.69 7.24 -2.59
CA VAL A 77 1.10 7.12 -3.92
C VAL A 77 2.04 7.59 -5.03
N ARG A 78 2.91 8.57 -4.76
CA ARG A 78 3.91 9.07 -5.72
C ARG A 78 5.02 8.05 -5.93
N ASP A 79 5.45 7.34 -4.88
CA ASP A 79 6.43 6.26 -5.00
C ASP A 79 5.85 5.10 -5.82
N VAL A 80 4.57 4.77 -5.61
CA VAL A 80 3.87 3.76 -6.42
C VAL A 80 3.81 4.19 -7.88
N ALA A 81 3.47 5.45 -8.16
CA ALA A 81 3.43 5.96 -9.53
C ALA A 81 4.81 5.94 -10.21
N LEU A 82 5.85 6.39 -9.51
CA LEU A 82 7.22 6.36 -9.99
C LEU A 82 7.70 4.93 -10.25
N ALA A 83 7.30 3.98 -9.41
CA ALA A 83 7.63 2.58 -9.60
C ALA A 83 7.02 2.00 -10.88
N HIS A 84 5.77 2.37 -11.21
CA HIS A 84 5.15 1.96 -12.47
C HIS A 84 5.90 2.54 -13.67
N ILE A 85 6.29 3.82 -13.61
CA ILE A 85 7.07 4.47 -14.67
C ILE A 85 8.43 3.77 -14.84
N ALA A 86 9.15 3.54 -13.75
CA ALA A 86 10.45 2.89 -13.76
C ALA A 86 10.37 1.46 -14.32
N ALA A 87 9.36 0.67 -13.90
CA ALA A 87 9.14 -0.68 -14.40
C ALA A 87 8.92 -0.73 -15.91
N ILE A 88 8.16 0.22 -16.46
CA ILE A 88 7.90 0.32 -17.91
C ILE A 88 9.17 0.72 -18.68
N LEU A 89 9.95 1.68 -18.15
CA LEU A 89 11.10 2.24 -18.86
C LEU A 89 12.34 1.33 -18.81
N LEU A 90 12.55 0.61 -17.70
CA LEU A 90 13.76 -0.17 -17.50
C LEU A 90 13.71 -1.56 -18.15
N GLN A 91 12.51 -2.08 -18.50
CA GLN A 91 12.33 -3.41 -19.12
C GLN A 91 13.08 -4.54 -18.39
N THR A 92 13.35 -4.38 -17.09
CA THR A 92 14.01 -5.38 -16.24
C THR A 92 12.94 -6.21 -15.52
N ALA A 93 12.96 -7.53 -15.74
CA ALA A 93 11.84 -8.44 -15.58
C ALA A 93 11.43 -8.85 -14.15
N ASP A 94 10.22 -9.42 -14.10
CA ASP A 94 9.54 -10.26 -13.11
C ASP A 94 8.58 -9.55 -12.15
N THR A 95 8.99 -9.08 -10.97
CA THR A 95 8.04 -8.62 -9.94
C THR A 95 8.72 -7.69 -8.93
N ALA A 96 8.12 -6.57 -8.53
CA ALA A 96 8.68 -5.74 -7.45
C ALA A 96 7.66 -5.44 -6.34
N TRP A 97 8.07 -5.68 -5.10
CA TRP A 97 7.28 -5.36 -3.91
C TRP A 97 7.49 -3.90 -3.53
N LEU A 98 6.40 -3.14 -3.45
CA LEU A 98 6.42 -1.73 -3.03
C LEU A 98 5.97 -1.65 -1.57
N GLY A 99 6.83 -2.18 -0.69
CA GLY A 99 6.64 -2.15 0.75
C GLY A 99 7.30 -0.91 1.37
N GLY A 100 6.54 0.16 1.54
CA GLY A 100 6.98 1.30 2.35
C GLY A 100 6.90 1.02 3.86
N ASN A 101 7.18 2.05 4.66
CA ASN A 101 7.44 1.99 6.10
C ASN A 101 6.32 1.33 6.91
N ILE A 102 6.70 0.67 8.01
CA ILE A 102 5.80 -0.09 8.88
C ILE A 102 5.32 0.81 10.01
N CYS A 103 4.01 0.94 10.20
CA CYS A 103 3.44 1.47 11.44
C CYS A 103 2.84 0.34 12.27
N GLY A 104 3.34 0.17 13.49
CA GLY A 104 2.79 -0.73 14.50
C GLY A 104 1.80 -0.02 15.42
N ALA A 105 0.88 -0.79 16.02
CA ALA A 105 0.07 -0.36 17.15
C ALA A 105 0.96 -0.07 18.40
N PRO A 106 0.50 0.73 19.38
CA PRO A 106 1.26 1.09 20.58
C PRO A 106 1.78 -0.12 21.37
N GLU A 107 2.84 0.16 22.13
CA GLU A 107 3.87 -0.75 22.67
C GLU A 107 3.40 -1.91 23.57
N ASP A 108 2.12 -1.98 23.94
CA ASP A 108 1.58 -2.96 24.88
C ASP A 108 1.27 -4.35 24.27
N ARG A 109 1.58 -4.58 22.99
CA ARG A 109 1.41 -5.90 22.35
C ARG A 109 2.73 -6.43 21.81
N PRO A 110 3.01 -7.75 21.95
CA PRO A 110 4.28 -8.32 21.53
C PRO A 110 4.49 -8.05 20.05
N THR A 111 5.56 -7.31 19.74
CA THR A 111 6.11 -6.92 18.42
C THR A 111 6.53 -8.10 17.54
N LYS A 112 5.96 -9.28 17.77
CA LYS A 112 6.39 -10.60 17.26
C LYS A 112 6.01 -10.85 15.79
N LEU A 113 5.41 -9.89 15.09
CA LEU A 113 4.92 -10.04 13.70
C LEU A 113 5.39 -8.92 12.74
N LEU A 114 6.50 -8.25 13.05
CA LEU A 114 7.16 -7.36 12.09
C LEU A 114 7.99 -8.20 11.12
N TYR A 115 7.40 -8.64 10.00
CA TYR A 115 8.16 -9.23 8.89
C TYR A 115 8.71 -8.11 7.99
N GLN A 116 9.98 -8.19 7.63
CA GLN A 116 10.61 -7.26 6.68
C GLN A 116 10.30 -7.74 5.26
N ILE A 117 9.90 -6.81 4.39
CA ILE A 117 9.81 -7.07 2.93
C ILE A 117 11.05 -6.46 2.30
N SER A 118 11.70 -7.20 1.41
CA SER A 118 12.86 -6.70 0.66
C SER A 118 12.45 -5.49 -0.19
N ARG A 119 13.24 -4.42 -0.08
CA ARG A 119 13.15 -3.21 -0.92
C ARG A 119 14.14 -3.23 -2.08
N GLU A 120 15.04 -4.21 -2.10
CA GLU A 120 16.18 -4.26 -3.03
C GLU A 120 15.74 -4.16 -4.49
N ARG A 121 14.62 -4.80 -4.85
CA ARG A 121 14.10 -4.71 -6.22
C ARG A 121 13.60 -3.31 -6.55
N ALA A 122 12.86 -2.66 -5.66
CA ALA A 122 12.40 -1.30 -5.89
C ALA A 122 13.58 -0.32 -5.94
N GLU A 123 14.54 -0.48 -5.03
CA GLU A 123 15.76 0.33 -4.97
C GLU A 123 16.64 0.11 -6.22
N SER A 124 16.71 -1.12 -6.76
CA SER A 124 17.41 -1.41 -8.02
C SER A 124 16.78 -0.72 -9.23
N LEU A 125 15.49 -0.37 -9.15
CA LEU A 125 14.78 0.43 -10.15
C LEU A 125 14.98 1.94 -9.93
N GLY A 126 15.83 2.34 -8.98
CA GLY A 126 16.08 3.73 -8.61
C GLY A 126 14.98 4.36 -7.76
N ILE A 127 14.06 3.57 -7.21
CA ILE A 127 12.99 4.08 -6.35
C ILE A 127 13.57 4.40 -4.97
N SER A 128 13.44 5.66 -4.57
CA SER A 128 13.69 6.10 -3.21
C SER A 128 12.35 6.32 -2.52
N PHE A 129 12.08 5.54 -1.47
CA PHE A 129 10.81 5.64 -0.74
C PHE A 129 10.76 6.90 0.13
N ARG A 130 9.67 7.66 0.01
CA ARG A 130 9.42 8.84 0.84
C ARG A 130 9.28 8.42 2.32
N PRO A 131 9.83 9.19 3.27
CA PRO A 131 9.58 8.98 4.68
C PRO A 131 8.08 9.02 4.98
N LEU A 132 7.61 8.10 5.82
CA LEU A 132 6.18 7.99 6.11
C LEU A 132 5.62 9.24 6.80
N GLU A 133 6.43 9.89 7.64
CA GLU A 133 6.07 11.15 8.28
C GLU A 133 5.72 12.24 7.26
N ASP A 134 6.47 12.31 6.16
CA ASP A 134 6.23 13.30 5.12
C ASP A 134 5.02 12.95 4.27
N THR A 135 4.81 11.66 3.97
CA THR A 135 3.57 11.19 3.35
C THR A 135 2.33 11.48 4.20
N LEU A 136 2.42 11.28 5.51
CA LEU A 136 1.33 11.56 6.44
C LEU A 136 1.03 13.06 6.53
N LYS A 137 2.06 13.91 6.62
CA LYS A 137 1.90 15.37 6.60
C LYS A 137 1.18 15.81 5.33
N ASP A 138 1.67 15.38 4.16
CA ASP A 138 1.08 15.74 2.87
C ASP A 138 -0.38 15.25 2.74
N SER A 139 -0.69 14.05 3.26
CA SER A 139 -2.07 13.54 3.31
C SER A 139 -2.98 14.39 4.19
N VAL A 140 -2.54 14.77 5.40
CA VAL A 140 -3.30 15.59 6.34
C VAL A 140 -3.54 16.98 5.77
N GLU A 141 -2.53 17.61 5.18
CA GLU A 141 -2.66 18.91 4.51
C GLU A 141 -3.68 18.82 3.39
N CYS A 142 -3.60 17.80 2.54
CA CYS A 142 -4.58 17.61 1.48
C CYS A 142 -6.00 17.43 2.05
N PHE A 143 -6.19 16.63 3.10
CA PHE A 143 -7.49 16.45 3.74
C PHE A 143 -8.05 17.75 4.33
N ARG A 144 -7.19 18.67 4.80
CA ARG A 144 -7.59 20.01 5.23
C ARG A 144 -8.07 20.84 4.04
N ASP A 145 -7.32 20.84 2.94
CA ASP A 145 -7.65 21.61 1.73
C ASP A 145 -8.99 21.19 1.10
N ILE A 146 -9.32 19.91 1.18
CA ILE A 146 -10.61 19.38 0.71
C ILE A 146 -11.70 19.35 1.79
N ASN A 147 -11.50 20.07 2.91
CA ASN A 147 -12.45 20.23 4.01
C ASN A 147 -12.92 18.91 4.67
N LEU A 148 -12.11 17.86 4.62
CA LEU A 148 -12.41 16.60 5.30
C LEU A 148 -12.06 16.67 6.78
N ILE A 149 -11.10 17.50 7.19
CA ILE A 149 -10.70 17.72 8.59
C ILE A 149 -10.51 19.22 8.87
N THR A 150 -10.70 19.64 10.11
CA THR A 150 -10.61 21.04 10.56
C THR A 150 -9.56 21.26 11.65
N LEU A 151 -8.57 20.36 11.76
CA LEU A 151 -7.49 20.40 12.75
C LEU A 151 -6.61 21.65 12.61
#